data_AF-A0A075LGX1-F1
#
_entry.id   AF-A0A075LGX1-F1
#
_cell.length_a   1.000
_cell.length_b   1.000
_cell.length_c   1.000
_cell.angle_alpha   90.00
_cell.angle_beta   90.00
_cell.angle_gamma   90.00
#
_symmetry.space_group_name_H-M   'P 1'
#
loop_
_entity.id
_entity.type
_entity.pdbx_description
1 polymer ?
#
loop_
_entity_poly.entity_id
_entity_poly.type
_entity_poly.pdbx_seq_one_letter_code
_entity_poly.pdbx_strand_id
1 'polypeptide(L)'
;MQTELLLIIGGLALLDMISPVALGVTFYWITEKHSDTTQKLFIYLATIAVLYFSFGLLLLLGLDFLLDNVVEFLQTRMVSWFVFILGIILFVISFYVPKKRSTLVPIKRGPEHRGHALSLGIFTFLLEAGTALPYIAATGIIAAADSTLGQSLALLGVYNLLMILPCILLYMLFQFAGESLKTKASTLLQKLQQSTGSALSWILCLAGLVLIYYTVDYL
;
A
#
# COMPACT_ATOMS: atom_id res chain seq x y z
N MET A 1 -10.20 3.72 -25.33
CA MET A 1 -10.04 2.39 -24.73
C MET A 1 -8.63 2.18 -24.15
N GLN A 2 -7.59 1.88 -24.95
CA GLN A 2 -6.24 1.63 -24.38
C GLN A 2 -5.61 2.85 -23.68
N THR A 3 -5.79 4.06 -24.22
CA THR A 3 -5.25 5.29 -23.62
C THR A 3 -5.95 5.68 -22.31
N GLU A 4 -7.28 5.49 -22.23
CA GLU A 4 -8.05 5.71 -21.00
C GLU A 4 -7.64 4.72 -19.91
N LEU A 5 -7.45 3.45 -20.25
CA LEU A 5 -6.97 2.44 -19.32
C LEU A 5 -5.58 2.78 -18.78
N LEU A 6 -4.66 3.21 -19.65
CA LEU A 6 -3.33 3.70 -19.25
C LEU A 6 -3.42 4.94 -18.35
N LEU A 7 -4.34 5.87 -18.62
CA LEU A 7 -4.56 7.05 -17.79
C LEU A 7 -5.12 6.69 -16.41
N ILE A 8 -6.09 5.77 -16.34
CA ILE A 8 -6.67 5.31 -15.07
C ILE A 8 -5.62 4.59 -14.25
N ILE A 9 -4.94 3.59 -14.82
CA ILE A 9 -3.89 2.83 -14.14
C ILE A 9 -2.75 3.75 -13.72
N GLY A 10 -2.33 4.67 -14.59
CA GLY A 10 -1.33 5.68 -14.28
C GLY A 10 -1.76 6.60 -13.13
N GLY A 11 -3.01 7.04 -13.12
CA GLY A 11 -3.58 7.84 -12.03
C GLY A 11 -3.61 7.09 -10.71
N LEU A 12 -4.00 5.81 -10.71
CA LEU A 12 -3.97 4.95 -9.52
C LEU A 12 -2.53 4.72 -9.03
N ALA A 13 -1.59 4.49 -9.95
CA ALA A 13 -0.17 4.36 -9.62
C ALA A 13 0.38 5.63 -8.96
N LEU A 14 0.02 6.81 -9.47
CA LEU A 14 0.39 8.10 -8.88
C LEU A 14 -0.19 8.28 -7.47
N LEU A 15 -1.39 7.76 -7.22
CA LEU A 15 -1.98 7.78 -5.88
C LEU A 15 -1.16 6.91 -4.91
N ASP A 16 -0.76 5.72 -5.37
CA ASP A 16 0.04 4.75 -4.62
C ASP A 16 1.47 5.23 -4.36
N MET A 17 2.01 6.09 -5.24
CA MET A 17 3.33 6.72 -5.04
C MET A 17 3.39 7.56 -3.75
N ILE A 18 2.25 8.01 -3.22
CA ILE A 18 2.16 8.78 -1.98
C ILE A 18 1.87 7.84 -0.79
N SER A 19 2.47 6.65 -0.79
CA SER A 19 2.47 5.74 0.36
C SER A 19 3.22 6.39 1.54
N PRO A 20 2.54 6.65 2.68
CA PRO A 20 3.18 7.25 3.84
C PRO A 20 4.18 6.30 4.52
N VAL A 21 3.99 4.98 4.39
CA VAL A 21 4.83 3.98 5.03
C VAL A 21 6.13 3.79 4.24
N ALA A 22 6.06 3.61 2.92
CA ALA A 22 7.25 3.44 2.08
C ALA A 22 8.16 4.67 2.12
N LEU A 23 7.57 5.87 2.00
CA LEU A 23 8.31 7.12 2.11
C LEU A 23 8.87 7.35 3.52
N GLY A 24 8.12 6.99 4.56
CA GLY A 24 8.55 7.11 5.95
C GLY A 24 9.76 6.24 6.28
N VAL A 25 9.75 4.97 5.86
CA VAL A 25 10.88 4.05 6.06
C VAL A 25 12.09 4.53 5.25
N THR A 26 11.90 4.92 3.99
CA THR A 26 12.99 5.43 3.13
C THR A 26 13.66 6.65 3.78
N PHE A 27 12.87 7.61 4.27
CA PHE A 27 13.38 8.81 4.93
C PHE A 27 14.15 8.50 6.22
N TYR A 28 13.64 7.58 7.04
CA TYR A 28 14.33 7.16 8.27
C TYR A 28 15.75 6.69 7.98
N TRP A 29 15.88 5.78 7.01
CA TRP A 29 17.15 5.18 6.61
C TRP A 29 18.16 6.17 6.01
N ILE A 30 17.66 7.20 5.33
CA ILE A 30 18.49 8.26 4.74
C ILE A 30 19.00 9.24 5.82
N THR A 31 18.20 9.47 6.87
CA THR A 31 18.51 10.45 7.91
C THR A 31 19.40 9.84 9.00
N GLU A 32 19.22 8.55 9.29
CA GLU A 32 20.08 7.79 10.20
C GLU A 32 21.40 7.48 9.46
N LYS A 33 22.50 8.03 9.95
CA LYS A 33 23.79 8.07 9.24
C LYS A 33 24.51 6.72 9.33
N HIS A 34 24.10 5.74 8.52
CA HIS A 34 24.75 4.43 8.42
C HIS A 34 25.63 4.32 7.17
N SER A 35 26.76 3.61 7.27
CA SER A 35 27.67 3.36 6.13
C SER A 35 27.03 2.58 4.98
N ASP A 36 25.99 1.79 5.28
CA ASP A 36 25.40 0.81 4.36
C ASP A 36 24.00 1.21 3.84
N THR A 37 23.60 2.48 4.01
CA THR A 37 22.24 2.95 3.69
C THR A 37 21.82 2.59 2.27
N THR A 38 22.70 2.73 1.28
CA THR A 38 22.42 2.38 -0.13
C THR A 38 22.03 0.92 -0.29
N GLN A 39 22.83 0.01 0.27
CA GLN A 39 22.61 -1.43 0.13
C GLN A 39 21.30 -1.83 0.83
N LYS A 40 21.08 -1.32 2.03
CA LYS A 40 19.93 -1.71 2.84
C LYS A 40 18.62 -1.11 2.28
N LEU A 41 18.64 0.10 1.72
CA LEU A 41 17.50 0.66 0.98
C LEU A 41 17.19 -0.14 -0.28
N PHE A 42 18.21 -0.54 -1.03
CA PHE A 42 18.01 -1.37 -2.22
C PHE A 42 17.35 -2.71 -1.87
N ILE A 43 17.82 -3.39 -0.82
CA ILE A 43 17.20 -4.65 -0.33
C ILE A 43 15.75 -4.41 0.07
N TYR A 44 15.46 -3.32 0.78
CA TYR A 44 14.10 -2.95 1.18
C TYR A 44 13.18 -2.73 -0.03
N LEU A 45 13.59 -1.90 -1.00
CA LEU A 45 12.79 -1.60 -2.19
C LEU A 45 12.61 -2.83 -3.08
N ALA A 46 13.66 -3.65 -3.24
CA ALA A 46 13.57 -4.90 -3.97
C ALA A 46 12.59 -5.88 -3.30
N THR A 47 12.60 -5.95 -1.97
CA THR A 47 11.66 -6.78 -1.21
C THR A 47 10.22 -6.36 -1.48
N ILE A 48 9.93 -5.06 -1.38
CA ILE A 48 8.59 -4.52 -1.65
C ILE A 48 8.18 -4.77 -3.11
N ALA A 49 9.09 -4.54 -4.07
CA ALA A 49 8.84 -4.80 -5.49
C ALA A 49 8.40 -6.24 -5.74
N VAL A 50 9.16 -7.20 -5.21
CA VAL A 50 8.91 -8.62 -5.40
C VAL A 50 7.61 -9.04 -4.72
N LEU A 51 7.35 -8.56 -3.50
CA LEU A 51 6.14 -8.91 -2.75
C LEU A 51 4.88 -8.36 -3.44
N TYR A 52 4.86 -7.08 -3.82
CA TYR A 52 3.73 -6.50 -4.52
C TYR A 52 3.54 -7.11 -5.90
N PHE A 53 4.62 -7.32 -6.67
CA PHE A 53 4.51 -8.01 -7.96
C PHE A 53 3.94 -9.42 -7.80
N SER A 54 4.40 -10.18 -6.80
CA SER A 54 3.86 -11.52 -6.51
C SER A 54 2.40 -11.47 -6.07
N PHE A 55 2.04 -10.50 -5.24
CA PHE A 55 0.65 -10.28 -4.81
C PHE A 55 -0.26 -9.93 -6.00
N GLY A 56 0.20 -9.03 -6.87
CA GLY A 56 -0.51 -8.66 -8.10
C GLY A 56 -0.61 -9.82 -9.08
N LEU A 57 0.40 -10.68 -9.17
CA LEU A 57 0.36 -11.91 -9.97
C LEU A 57 -0.68 -12.90 -9.43
N LEU A 58 -0.69 -13.11 -8.11
CA LEU A 58 -1.69 -13.95 -7.44
C LEU A 58 -3.11 -13.41 -7.64
N LEU A 59 -3.29 -12.09 -7.56
CA LEU A 59 -4.56 -11.46 -7.90
C LEU A 59 -4.87 -11.68 -9.39
N LEU A 60 -4.00 -11.33 -10.31
CA LEU A 60 -4.24 -11.46 -11.75
C LEU A 60 -4.68 -12.88 -12.18
N LEU A 61 -4.07 -13.91 -11.61
CA LEU A 61 -4.35 -15.31 -11.95
C LEU A 61 -5.48 -15.93 -11.12
N GLY A 62 -5.69 -15.43 -9.91
CA GLY A 62 -6.60 -16.00 -8.93
C GLY A 62 -7.87 -15.17 -8.71
N LEU A 63 -8.00 -13.99 -9.31
CA LEU A 63 -9.09 -13.06 -8.99
C LEU A 63 -10.45 -13.69 -9.23
N ASP A 64 -10.67 -14.31 -10.39
CA ASP A 64 -11.96 -14.92 -10.72
C ASP A 64 -12.29 -16.08 -9.76
N PHE A 65 -11.31 -16.96 -9.50
CA PHE A 65 -11.48 -18.06 -8.55
C PHE A 65 -11.72 -17.56 -7.11
N LEU A 66 -10.99 -16.53 -6.68
CA LEU A 66 -11.14 -15.95 -5.35
C LEU A 66 -12.49 -15.25 -5.21
N LEU A 67 -12.91 -14.46 -6.19
CA LEU A 67 -14.15 -13.71 -6.13
C LEU A 67 -15.35 -14.65 -6.09
N ASP A 68 -15.41 -15.66 -6.95
CA ASP A 68 -16.55 -16.59 -6.97
C ASP A 68 -16.70 -17.35 -5.65
N ASN A 69 -15.60 -17.93 -5.13
CA ASN A 69 -15.62 -18.69 -3.89
C ASN A 69 -15.80 -17.82 -2.64
N VAL A 70 -15.19 -16.62 -2.60
CA VAL A 70 -15.31 -15.70 -1.47
C VAL A 70 -16.70 -15.09 -1.43
N VAL A 71 -17.28 -14.72 -2.57
CA VAL A 71 -18.65 -14.18 -2.64
C VAL A 71 -19.65 -15.22 -2.18
N GLU A 72 -19.57 -16.46 -2.69
CA GLU A 72 -20.47 -17.54 -2.28
C GLU A 72 -20.33 -17.87 -0.77
N PHE A 73 -19.11 -17.84 -0.24
CA PHE A 73 -18.86 -18.01 1.19
C PHE A 73 -19.41 -16.85 2.04
N LEU A 74 -19.24 -15.59 1.58
CA LEU A 74 -19.76 -14.39 2.25
C LEU A 74 -21.29 -14.34 2.27
N GLN A 75 -21.96 -14.91 1.26
CA GLN A 75 -23.42 -15.02 1.19
C GLN A 75 -24.01 -16.04 2.18
N THR A 76 -23.18 -16.88 2.81
CA THR A 76 -23.66 -17.80 3.83
C THR A 76 -24.17 -17.02 5.04
N ARG A 77 -25.43 -17.25 5.46
CA ARG A 77 -26.12 -16.52 6.55
C ARG A 77 -25.26 -16.32 7.80
N MET A 78 -24.49 -17.35 8.20
CA MET A 78 -23.61 -17.29 9.36
C MET A 78 -22.42 -16.34 9.14
N VAL A 79 -21.76 -16.42 7.97
CA VAL A 79 -20.62 -15.58 7.61
C VAL A 79 -21.05 -14.13 7.40
N SER A 80 -22.19 -13.91 6.74
CA SER A 80 -22.77 -12.57 6.54
C SER A 80 -23.02 -11.85 7.87
N TRP A 81 -23.55 -12.54 8.88
CA TRP A 81 -23.73 -11.98 10.23
C TRP A 81 -22.40 -11.58 10.88
N PHE A 82 -21.36 -12.41 10.78
CA PHE A 82 -20.03 -12.09 11.31
C PHE A 82 -19.41 -10.88 10.59
N VAL A 83 -19.54 -10.80 9.27
CA VAL A 83 -19.01 -9.71 8.45
C VAL A 83 -19.78 -8.41 8.67
N PHE A 84 -21.09 -8.49 8.89
CA PHE A 84 -21.92 -7.36 9.28
C PHE A 84 -21.49 -6.78 10.63
N ILE A 85 -21.31 -7.64 11.65
CA ILE A 85 -20.79 -7.22 12.96
C ILE A 85 -19.41 -6.60 12.81
N LEU A 86 -18.52 -7.20 12.01
CA LEU A 86 -17.19 -6.66 11.74
C LEU A 86 -17.27 -5.28 11.08
N GLY A 87 -18.19 -5.09 10.13
CA GLY A 87 -18.46 -3.81 9.48
C GLY A 87 -18.91 -2.74 10.47
N ILE A 88 -19.82 -3.07 11.41
CA ILE A 88 -20.23 -2.17 12.50
C ILE A 88 -19.05 -1.83 13.40
N ILE A 89 -18.24 -2.82 13.79
CA ILE A 89 -17.07 -2.60 14.64
C ILE A 89 -16.08 -1.65 13.96
N LEU A 90 -15.78 -1.88 12.68
CA LEU A 90 -14.91 -1.02 11.87
C LEU A 90 -15.45 0.41 11.77
N PHE A 91 -16.77 0.55 11.52
CA PHE A 91 -17.46 1.83 11.46
C PHE A 91 -17.41 2.59 12.80
N VAL A 92 -17.64 1.91 13.92
CA VAL A 92 -17.59 2.53 15.25
C VAL A 92 -16.16 2.90 15.61
N ILE A 93 -15.19 2.00 15.41
CA ILE A 93 -13.76 2.24 15.69
C ILE A 93 -13.26 3.45 14.91
N SER A 94 -13.74 3.68 13.68
CA SER A 94 -13.38 4.83 12.86
C SER A 94 -13.48 6.18 13.61
N PHE A 95 -14.50 6.37 14.45
CA PHE A 95 -14.70 7.61 15.21
C PHE A 95 -13.71 7.79 16.37
N TYR A 96 -13.12 6.70 16.84
CA TYR A 96 -12.18 6.69 17.95
C TYR A 96 -10.72 6.62 17.50
N VAL A 97 -10.44 6.51 16.19
CA VAL A 97 -9.06 6.51 15.67
C VAL A 97 -8.40 7.86 15.99
N PRO A 98 -7.31 7.88 16.78
CA PRO A 98 -6.64 9.12 17.11
C PRO A 98 -6.05 9.76 15.85
N LYS A 99 -6.38 11.04 15.63
CA LYS A 99 -5.96 11.84 14.46
C LYS A 99 -4.44 12.01 14.35
N LYS A 100 -3.70 11.71 15.42
CA LYS A 100 -2.23 11.60 15.40
C LYS A 100 -1.84 10.14 15.40
N ARG A 101 -1.44 9.62 14.25
CA ARG A 101 -0.54 8.47 14.25
C ARG A 101 0.88 8.98 14.53
N SER A 102 1.37 8.73 15.74
CA SER A 102 2.81 8.71 15.99
C SER A 102 3.39 7.58 15.13
N THR A 103 4.28 7.92 14.18
CA THR A 103 5.27 7.02 13.55
C THR A 103 4.83 5.55 13.50
N LEU A 104 4.18 5.15 12.40
CA LEU A 104 3.60 3.81 12.20
C LEU A 104 4.57 2.63 12.27
N VAL A 105 5.87 2.90 12.39
CA VAL A 105 6.84 1.91 12.81
C VAL A 105 7.48 2.43 14.09
N PRO A 106 7.23 1.85 15.28
CA PRO A 106 8.13 2.02 16.39
C PRO A 106 9.42 1.34 15.95
N ILE A 107 10.37 2.13 15.45
CA ILE A 107 11.68 1.61 15.10
C ILE A 107 12.36 1.33 16.43
N LYS A 108 12.05 0.16 16.99
CA LYS A 108 12.86 -0.43 18.04
C LYS A 108 14.26 -0.53 17.45
N ARG A 109 15.22 0.16 18.09
CA ARG A 109 16.65 0.03 17.86
C ARG A 109 17.03 -1.45 18.07
N GLY A 110 16.89 -2.25 17.02
CA GLY A 110 17.21 -3.67 16.99
C GLY A 110 18.56 -3.90 16.31
N PRO A 111 19.29 -4.97 16.65
CA PRO A 111 20.66 -5.19 16.25
C PRO A 111 20.84 -5.10 14.72
N GLU A 112 21.82 -4.30 14.31
CA GLU A 112 22.08 -3.89 12.93
C GLU A 112 22.58 -5.05 12.06
N HIS A 113 21.67 -5.80 11.46
CA HIS A 113 22.01 -6.87 10.50
C HIS A 113 21.23 -6.65 9.19
N ARG A 114 21.78 -7.10 8.05
CA ARG A 114 21.14 -7.00 6.72
C ARG A 114 19.68 -7.51 6.70
N GLY A 115 19.34 -8.46 7.57
CA GLY A 115 17.98 -8.98 7.72
C GLY A 115 16.93 -7.96 8.19
N HIS A 116 17.33 -6.85 8.83
CA HIS A 116 16.39 -5.83 9.28
C HIS A 116 15.70 -5.11 8.12
N ALA A 117 16.41 -4.87 7.01
CA ALA A 117 15.83 -4.24 5.82
C ALA A 117 14.80 -5.15 5.14
N LEU A 118 15.10 -6.44 5.05
CA LEU A 118 14.18 -7.47 4.54
C LEU A 118 12.94 -7.58 5.43
N SER A 119 13.11 -7.67 6.75
CA SER A 119 11.98 -7.72 7.68
C SER A 119 11.11 -6.47 7.59
N LEU A 120 11.72 -5.28 7.53
CA LEU A 120 10.97 -4.03 7.36
C LEU A 120 10.20 -4.01 6.04
N GLY A 121 10.77 -4.52 4.95
CA GLY A 121 10.08 -4.65 3.66
C GLY A 121 8.84 -5.55 3.77
N ILE A 122 9.00 -6.72 4.39
CA ILE A 122 7.90 -7.66 4.63
C ILE A 122 6.81 -7.03 5.52
N PHE A 123 7.19 -6.41 6.65
CA PHE A 123 6.24 -5.75 7.54
C PHE A 123 5.54 -4.58 6.87
N THR A 124 6.26 -3.80 6.04
CA THR A 124 5.65 -2.71 5.27
C THR A 124 4.61 -3.25 4.31
N PHE A 125 4.94 -4.30 3.56
CA PHE A 125 3.99 -4.96 2.67
C PHE A 125 2.77 -5.48 3.43
N LEU A 126 2.95 -6.19 4.56
CA LEU A 126 1.83 -6.67 5.38
C LEU A 126 0.92 -5.53 5.86
N LEU A 127 1.49 -4.39 6.23
CA LEU A 127 0.73 -3.23 6.71
C LEU A 127 0.00 -2.51 5.59
N GLU A 128 0.58 -2.44 4.39
CA GLU A 128 0.02 -1.66 3.29
C GLU A 128 -0.85 -2.48 2.35
N ALA A 129 -0.52 -3.75 2.07
CA ALA A 129 -1.18 -4.56 1.06
C ALA A 129 -2.70 -4.66 1.28
N GLY A 130 -3.14 -4.79 2.53
CA GLY A 130 -4.56 -4.82 2.88
C GLY A 130 -5.28 -3.48 2.73
N THR A 131 -4.54 -2.37 2.62
CA THR A 131 -5.06 -1.01 2.46
C THR A 131 -4.72 -0.38 1.11
N ALA A 132 -3.98 -1.10 0.26
CA ALA A 132 -3.57 -0.68 -1.07
C ALA A 132 -4.73 -0.83 -2.07
N LEU A 133 -5.85 -0.16 -1.78
CA LEU A 133 -7.03 -0.11 -2.63
C LEU A 133 -6.69 0.31 -4.07
N PRO A 134 -5.80 1.30 -4.33
CA PRO A 134 -5.37 1.63 -5.69
C PRO A 134 -4.69 0.44 -6.37
N TYR A 135 -3.80 -0.26 -5.69
CA TYR A 135 -3.12 -1.44 -6.24
C TYR A 135 -4.11 -2.56 -6.62
N ILE A 136 -5.03 -2.87 -5.70
CA ILE A 136 -6.03 -3.94 -5.90
C ILE A 136 -6.95 -3.56 -7.07
N ALA A 137 -7.45 -2.32 -7.10
CA ALA A 137 -8.31 -1.84 -8.18
C ALA A 137 -7.60 -1.83 -9.53
N ALA A 138 -6.36 -1.33 -9.59
CA ALA A 138 -5.57 -1.34 -10.82
C ALA A 138 -5.33 -2.76 -11.33
N THR A 139 -5.01 -3.70 -10.43
CA THR A 139 -4.83 -5.12 -10.79
C THR A 139 -6.12 -5.75 -11.29
N GLY A 140 -7.27 -5.43 -10.68
CA GLY A 140 -8.58 -5.87 -11.17
C GLY A 140 -8.94 -5.31 -12.54
N ILE A 141 -8.62 -4.04 -12.81
CA ILE A 141 -8.83 -3.42 -14.13
C ILE A 141 -7.93 -4.08 -15.18
N ILE A 142 -6.67 -4.39 -14.84
CA ILE A 142 -5.73 -5.10 -15.71
C ILE A 142 -6.23 -6.53 -15.98
N ALA A 143 -6.76 -7.21 -14.96
CA ALA A 143 -7.30 -8.57 -15.07
C ALA A 143 -8.55 -8.62 -15.96
N ALA A 144 -9.45 -7.64 -15.82
CA ALA A 144 -10.69 -7.55 -16.58
C ALA A 144 -10.50 -7.03 -18.02
N ALA A 145 -9.33 -6.50 -18.35
CA ALA A 145 -9.03 -6.09 -19.71
C ALA A 145 -8.77 -7.32 -20.58
N ASP A 146 -9.34 -7.37 -21.80
CA ASP A 146 -9.07 -8.40 -22.82
C ASP A 146 -7.65 -8.29 -23.40
N SER A 147 -6.65 -8.29 -22.53
CA SER A 147 -5.23 -8.19 -22.85
C SER A 147 -4.57 -9.56 -22.78
N THR A 148 -3.52 -9.76 -23.56
CA THR A 148 -2.70 -10.98 -23.43
C THR A 148 -2.02 -11.01 -22.06
N LEU A 149 -1.80 -12.21 -21.51
CA LEU A 149 -1.12 -12.38 -20.21
C LEU A 149 0.22 -11.62 -20.15
N GLY A 150 0.99 -11.63 -21.25
CA GLY A 150 2.24 -10.87 -21.37
C GLY A 150 2.06 -9.34 -21.23
N GLN A 151 0.98 -8.78 -21.78
CA GLN A 151 0.66 -7.35 -21.62
C GLN A 151 0.24 -7.02 -20.19
N SER A 152 -0.57 -7.88 -19.56
CA SER A 152 -0.99 -7.71 -18.17
C SER A 152 0.21 -7.77 -17.21
N LEU A 153 1.14 -8.71 -17.41
CA LEU A 153 2.39 -8.77 -16.66
C LEU A 153 3.27 -7.54 -16.89
N ALA A 154 3.37 -7.06 -18.13
CA ALA A 154 4.14 -5.85 -18.43
C ALA A 154 3.53 -4.61 -17.74
N LEU A 155 2.20 -4.45 -17.78
CA LEU A 155 1.49 -3.37 -17.09
C LEU A 155 1.66 -3.46 -15.58
N LEU A 156 1.53 -4.65 -15.00
CA LEU A 156 1.76 -4.88 -13.57
C LEU A 156 3.20 -4.55 -13.17
N GLY A 157 4.17 -4.91 -14.02
CA GLY A 157 5.58 -4.57 -13.83
C GLY A 157 5.83 -3.06 -13.87
N VAL A 158 5.27 -2.36 -14.85
CA VAL A 158 5.35 -0.90 -14.97
C VAL A 158 4.70 -0.22 -13.76
N TYR A 159 3.52 -0.68 -13.33
CA TYR A 159 2.84 -0.18 -12.14
C TYR A 159 3.72 -0.33 -10.89
N ASN A 160 4.30 -1.51 -10.67
CA ASN A 160 5.17 -1.78 -9.52
C ASN A 160 6.44 -0.90 -9.54
N LEU A 161 7.02 -0.66 -10.72
CA LEU A 161 8.16 0.25 -10.85
C LEU A 161 7.76 1.69 -10.53
N LEU A 162 6.61 2.15 -11.02
CA LEU A 162 6.06 3.48 -10.70
C LEU A 162 5.84 3.64 -9.20
N MET A 163 5.32 2.61 -8.52
CA MET A 163 5.08 2.63 -7.08
C MET A 163 6.36 2.87 -6.26
N ILE A 164 7.50 2.35 -6.72
CA ILE A 164 8.79 2.41 -6.00
C ILE A 164 9.64 3.61 -6.44
N LEU A 165 9.35 4.16 -7.62
CA LEU A 165 9.95 5.36 -8.18
C LEU A 165 10.11 6.52 -7.18
N PRO A 166 9.09 6.93 -6.39
CA PRO A 166 9.23 8.07 -5.47
C PRO A 166 10.28 7.83 -4.39
N CYS A 167 10.44 6.59 -3.89
CA CYS A 167 11.48 6.24 -2.92
C CYS A 167 12.89 6.35 -3.53
N ILE A 168 13.05 5.91 -4.78
CA ILE A 168 14.31 6.01 -5.52
C ILE A 168 14.65 7.49 -5.77
N LEU A 169 13.68 8.28 -6.23
CA LEU A 169 13.83 9.72 -6.44
C LEU A 169 14.19 10.44 -5.15
N LEU A 170 13.54 10.11 -4.04
CA LEU A 170 13.82 10.70 -2.73
C LEU A 170 15.24 10.38 -2.27
N TYR A 171 15.70 9.13 -2.46
CA TYR A 171 17.06 8.74 -2.16
C TYR A 171 18.10 9.50 -3.01
N MET A 172 17.90 9.57 -4.33
CA MET A 172 18.80 10.31 -5.22
C MET A 172 18.82 11.80 -4.85
N LEU A 173 17.64 12.39 -4.58
CA LEU A 173 17.53 13.77 -4.15
C LEU A 173 18.36 14.00 -2.89
N PHE A 174 18.28 13.15 -1.86
CA PHE A 174 19.06 13.33 -0.63
C PHE A 174 20.58 13.12 -0.79
N GLN A 175 21.02 12.33 -1.77
CA GLN A 175 22.45 12.21 -2.08
C GLN A 175 23.01 13.50 -2.70
N PHE A 176 22.30 14.09 -3.65
CA PHE A 176 22.79 15.25 -4.41
C PHE A 176 22.31 16.61 -3.86
N ALA A 177 21.32 16.61 -2.96
CA ALA A 177 20.74 17.81 -2.38
C ALA A 177 21.63 18.48 -1.34
N GLY A 178 21.68 19.81 -1.37
CA GLY A 178 22.14 20.62 -0.24
C GLY A 178 21.20 20.56 0.96
N GLU A 179 21.69 20.94 2.14
CA GLU A 179 20.97 20.83 3.42
C GLU A 179 19.58 21.49 3.40
N SER A 180 19.42 22.63 2.72
CA SER A 180 18.14 23.33 2.63
C SER A 180 17.05 22.49 1.95
N LEU A 181 17.40 21.67 0.95
CA LEU A 181 16.44 20.84 0.24
C LEU A 181 16.08 19.59 1.06
N LYS A 182 17.04 19.04 1.82
CA LYS A 182 16.79 17.97 2.79
C LYS A 182 15.78 18.40 3.87
N THR A 183 15.94 19.62 4.39
CA THR A 183 15.02 20.22 5.37
C THR A 183 13.62 20.49 4.79
N LYS A 184 13.53 20.93 3.53
CA LYS A 184 12.23 21.08 2.85
C LYS A 184 11.54 19.73 2.62
N ALA A 185 12.29 18.72 2.19
CA ALA A 185 11.73 17.39 1.97
C ALA A 185 11.26 16.73 3.28
N SER A 186 12.01 16.88 4.38
CA SER A 186 11.60 16.35 5.68
C SER A 186 10.34 17.02 6.23
N THR A 187 10.21 18.34 6.08
CA THR A 187 9.01 19.07 6.52
C THR A 187 7.77 18.72 5.70
N LEU A 188 7.90 18.53 4.39
CA LEU A 188 6.81 18.03 3.53
C LEU A 188 6.39 16.61 3.94
N LEU A 189 7.35 15.72 4.15
CA LEU A 189 7.07 14.35 4.54
C LEU A 189 6.39 14.28 5.92
N GLN A 190 6.83 15.10 6.87
CA GLN A 190 6.22 15.19 8.18
C GLN A 190 4.77 15.71 8.11
N LYS A 191 4.48 16.66 7.21
CA LYS A 191 3.11 17.13 6.94
C LYS A 191 2.24 16.03 6.33
N LEU A 192 2.77 15.28 5.36
CA LEU A 192 2.06 14.15 4.75
C LEU A 192 1.72 13.08 5.78
N GLN A 193 2.66 12.71 6.65
CA GLN A 193 2.45 11.76 7.73
C GLN A 193 1.41 12.24 8.76
N GLN A 194 1.38 13.53 9.07
CA GLN A 194 0.37 14.11 9.97
C GLN A 194 -1.04 14.12 9.36
N SER A 195 -1.14 14.23 8.03
CA SER A 195 -2.42 14.25 7.32
C SER A 195 -3.07 12.87 7.18
N THR A 196 -2.32 11.77 7.34
CA THR A 196 -2.84 10.40 7.13
C THR A 196 -3.78 9.94 8.24
N GLY A 197 -3.66 10.48 9.46
CA GLY A 197 -4.52 10.08 10.59
C GLY A 197 -6.01 10.29 10.31
N SER A 198 -6.36 11.33 9.56
CA SER A 198 -7.74 11.56 9.09
C SER A 198 -8.14 10.54 8.02
N ALA A 199 -7.26 10.23 7.06
CA ALA A 199 -7.56 9.33 5.96
C ALA A 199 -7.91 7.91 6.42
N LEU A 200 -7.24 7.40 7.45
CA LEU A 200 -7.50 6.06 7.99
C LEU A 200 -8.86 5.93 8.68
N SER A 201 -9.29 6.97 9.39
CA SER A 201 -10.65 7.04 9.92
C SER A 201 -11.67 7.00 8.78
N TRP A 202 -11.46 7.80 7.72
CA TRP A 202 -12.32 7.76 6.53
C TRP A 202 -12.33 6.39 5.82
N ILE A 203 -11.18 5.74 5.67
CA ILE A 203 -11.07 4.40 5.07
C ILE A 203 -11.83 3.38 5.93
N LEU A 204 -11.62 3.37 7.24
CA LEU A 204 -12.34 2.46 8.16
C LEU A 204 -13.85 2.73 8.16
N CYS A 205 -14.26 4.00 8.06
CA CYS A 205 -15.65 4.41 7.95
C CYS A 205 -16.29 3.86 6.67
N LEU A 206 -15.64 4.10 5.51
CA LEU A 206 -16.12 3.65 4.21
C LEU A 206 -16.12 2.12 4.11
N ALA A 207 -15.05 1.45 4.55
CA ALA A 207 -14.97 0.00 4.58
C ALA A 207 -16.07 -0.61 5.45
N GLY A 208 -16.30 -0.06 6.65
CA GLY A 208 -17.38 -0.49 7.53
C GLY A 208 -18.76 -0.33 6.88
N LEU A 209 -19.03 0.81 6.26
CA LEU A 209 -20.29 1.07 5.54
C LEU A 209 -20.50 0.11 4.35
N VAL A 210 -19.46 -0.13 3.55
CA VAL A 210 -19.55 -1.04 2.41
C VAL A 210 -19.83 -2.48 2.86
N LEU A 211 -19.16 -2.94 3.93
CA LEU A 211 -19.39 -4.28 4.47
C LEU A 211 -20.82 -4.43 5.02
N ILE A 212 -21.33 -3.43 5.74
CA ILE A 212 -22.71 -3.39 6.25
C ILE A 212 -23.69 -3.45 5.07
N TYR A 213 -23.51 -2.58 4.06
CA TYR A 213 -24.40 -2.52 2.91
C TYR A 213 -24.44 -3.84 2.13
N TYR A 214 -23.27 -4.44 1.88
CA TYR A 214 -23.18 -5.69 1.13
C TYR A 214 -23.80 -6.88 1.87
N THR A 215 -23.74 -6.92 3.21
CA THR A 215 -24.23 -8.05 3.99
C THR A 215 -25.70 -7.93 4.39
N VAL A 216 -26.27 -6.72 4.41
CA VAL A 216 -27.63 -6.46 4.92
C VAL A 216 -28.71 -7.26 4.17
N ASP A 217 -28.50 -7.47 2.87
CA ASP A 217 -29.44 -8.21 2.01
C ASP A 217 -29.43 -9.73 2.26
N TYR A 218 -28.43 -10.23 3.01
CA TYR A 218 -28.20 -11.66 3.26
C TYR A 218 -28.39 -12.08 4.75
N LEU A 219 -28.94 -11.19 5.60
CA LEU A 219 -29.13 -11.42 7.04
C LEU A 219 -30.33 -12.31 7.41
#